data_AF-A0A1F9IP71-F1
#
_entry.id   AF-A0A1F9IP71-F1
#
_cell.length_a   1.000
_cell.length_b   1.000
_cell.length_c   1.000
_cell.angle_alpha   90.00
_cell.angle_beta   90.00
_cell.angle_gamma   90.00
#
_symmetry.space_group_name_H-M   'P 1'
#
loop_
_entity.id
_entity.type
_entity.pdbx_description
1 polymer ?
#
loop_
_entity_poly.entity_id
_entity_poly.type
_entity_poly.pdbx_seq_one_letter_code
_entity_poly.pdbx_strand_id
1 'polypeptide(L)'
;MSTIYDFLGIVHLINILTSIPMLIASIGLILVTSSFISGLQLVKTTAVTLEGKIHRLNGVISIVLYCILLIISVFQNGLTVNLLGWFFGLGVIALKITLIRKRRRRTFKYVNWLGGMLFIIWVYLVWAHLPV
;
A
#
# COMPACT_ATOMS: atom_id res chain seq x y z
N MET A 1 -24.44 3.29 -36.73
CA MET A 1 -23.02 2.87 -36.80
C MET A 1 -22.16 3.62 -35.79
N SER A 2 -22.37 4.94 -35.55
CA SER A 2 -21.66 5.69 -34.48
C SER A 2 -21.90 5.13 -33.08
N THR A 3 -23.12 4.73 -32.75
CA THR A 3 -23.51 4.22 -31.42
C THR A 3 -22.73 2.98 -30.96
N ILE A 4 -22.27 2.14 -31.88
CA ILE A 4 -21.47 0.95 -31.56
C ILE A 4 -20.02 1.34 -31.25
N TYR A 5 -19.46 2.32 -31.97
CA TYR A 5 -18.12 2.85 -31.69
C TYR A 5 -18.09 3.65 -30.39
N ASP A 6 -19.16 4.40 -30.09
CA ASP A 6 -19.32 5.12 -28.83
C ASP A 6 -19.42 4.15 -27.65
N PHE A 7 -20.19 3.06 -27.82
CA PHE A 7 -20.30 1.99 -26.82
C PHE A 7 -18.96 1.28 -26.60
N LEU A 8 -18.23 0.92 -27.66
CA LEU A 8 -16.88 0.34 -27.58
C LEU A 8 -15.88 1.28 -26.89
N GLY A 9 -15.95 2.58 -27.18
CA GLY A 9 -15.13 3.60 -26.51
C GLY A 9 -15.40 3.68 -25.02
N ILE A 10 -16.67 3.66 -24.61
CA ILE A 10 -17.08 3.69 -23.20
C ILE A 10 -16.62 2.40 -22.48
N VAL A 11 -16.82 1.23 -23.08
CA VAL A 11 -16.38 -0.05 -22.51
C VAL A 11 -14.85 -0.09 -22.35
N HIS A 12 -14.10 0.40 -23.34
CA HIS A 12 -12.65 0.44 -23.26
C HIS A 12 -12.17 1.40 -22.16
N LEU A 13 -12.81 2.57 -22.03
CA LEU A 13 -12.53 3.54 -20.97
C LEU A 13 -12.81 2.96 -19.58
N ILE A 14 -13.94 2.26 -19.41
CA ILE A 14 -14.29 1.58 -18.15
C ILE A 14 -13.25 0.52 -17.81
N ASN A 15 -12.81 -0.30 -18.78
CA ASN A 15 -11.77 -1.31 -18.56
C ASN A 15 -10.42 -0.71 -18.14
N ILE A 16 -10.05 0.44 -18.69
CA ILE A 16 -8.81 1.14 -18.29
C ILE A 16 -8.97 1.67 -16.86
N LEU A 17 -10.12 2.25 -16.53
CA LEU A 17 -10.42 2.79 -15.20
C LEU A 17 -10.49 1.73 -14.11
N THR A 18 -10.89 0.49 -14.44
CA THR A 18 -10.84 -0.65 -13.50
C THR A 18 -9.45 -1.27 -13.38
N SER A 19 -8.63 -1.19 -14.43
CA SER A 19 -7.26 -1.74 -14.43
C SER A 19 -6.25 -0.88 -13.66
N ILE A 20 -6.41 0.45 -13.65
CA ILE A 20 -5.47 1.37 -12.99
C ILE A 20 -5.39 1.13 -11.46
N PRO A 21 -6.51 1.03 -10.72
CA PRO A 21 -6.48 0.74 -9.29
C PRO A 21 -5.81 -0.61 -8.98
N MET A 22 -6.02 -1.61 -9.82
CA MET A 22 -5.43 -2.94 -9.69
C MET A 22 -3.90 -2.92 -9.90
N LEU A 23 -3.42 -2.14 -10.87
CA LEU A 23 -1.98 -1.91 -11.07
C LEU A 23 -1.35 -1.20 -9.87
N ILE A 24 -1.97 -0.14 -9.37
CA ILE A 24 -1.50 0.62 -8.19
C ILE A 24 -1.46 -0.28 -6.95
N ALA A 25 -2.49 -1.08 -6.75
CA ALA A 25 -2.57 -2.07 -5.68
C ALA A 25 -1.45 -3.11 -5.76
N SER A 26 -1.17 -3.61 -6.96
CA SER A 26 -0.11 -4.59 -7.21
C SER A 26 1.28 -4.00 -6.91
N ILE A 27 1.55 -2.77 -7.35
CA ILE A 27 2.79 -2.05 -7.05
C ILE A 27 2.95 -1.87 -5.53
N GLY A 28 1.88 -1.47 -4.85
CA GLY A 28 1.90 -1.34 -3.40
C GLY A 28 2.14 -2.66 -2.69
N LEU A 29 1.57 -3.77 -3.18
CA LEU A 29 1.77 -5.10 -2.62
C LEU A 29 3.25 -5.54 -2.76
N ILE A 30 3.88 -5.27 -3.90
CA ILE A 30 5.32 -5.49 -4.12
C ILE A 30 6.15 -4.67 -3.12
N LEU A 31 5.83 -3.39 -2.92
CA LEU A 31 6.56 -2.52 -2.00
C LEU A 31 6.42 -2.94 -0.54
N VAL A 32 5.22 -3.33 -0.13
CA VAL A 32 4.95 -3.83 1.23
C VAL A 32 5.71 -5.14 1.47
N THR A 33 5.71 -6.04 0.49
CA THR A 33 6.45 -7.31 0.53
C THR A 33 7.96 -7.09 0.59
N SER A 34 8.50 -6.23 -0.28
CA SER A 34 9.91 -5.82 -0.26
C SER A 34 10.29 -5.21 1.09
N SER A 35 9.41 -4.39 1.66
CA SER A 35 9.66 -3.77 2.96
C SER A 35 9.60 -4.78 4.10
N PHE A 36 8.75 -5.80 4.02
CA PHE A 36 8.74 -6.91 4.97
C PHE A 36 10.04 -7.74 4.90
N ILE A 37 10.46 -8.13 3.70
CA ILE A 37 11.71 -8.90 3.47
C ILE A 37 12.93 -8.11 3.93
N SER A 38 13.05 -6.83 3.56
CA SER A 38 14.13 -5.95 4.00
C SER A 38 14.12 -5.74 5.52
N GLY A 39 12.93 -5.68 6.14
CA GLY A 39 12.78 -5.63 7.60
C GLY A 39 13.34 -6.88 8.30
N LEU A 40 13.16 -8.07 7.71
CA LEU A 40 13.76 -9.33 8.18
C LEU A 40 15.29 -9.33 8.04
N GLN A 41 15.80 -8.80 6.92
CA GLN A 41 17.24 -8.74 6.63
C GLN A 41 17.97 -7.78 7.57
N LEU A 42 17.38 -6.61 7.88
CA LEU A 42 17.90 -5.63 8.85
C LEU A 42 18.04 -6.18 10.28
N VAL A 43 17.28 -7.21 10.65
CA VAL A 43 17.43 -7.90 11.95
C VAL A 43 18.67 -8.81 11.97
N LYS A 44 19.10 -9.30 10.79
CA LYS A 44 20.21 -10.25 10.64
C LYS A 44 21.54 -9.60 10.28
N THR A 45 21.54 -8.44 9.64
CA THR A 45 22.75 -7.85 9.04
C THR A 45 23.03 -6.44 9.57
N THR A 46 24.29 -6.17 9.96
CA THR A 46 24.77 -4.90 10.54
C THR A 46 25.00 -3.78 9.50
N ALA A 47 24.37 -3.85 8.32
CA ALA A 47 24.51 -2.84 7.24
C ALA A 47 23.55 -1.67 7.46
N VAL A 48 23.69 -1.00 8.60
CA VAL A 48 22.65 -0.12 9.21
C VAL A 48 22.32 1.15 8.41
N THR A 49 23.16 1.59 7.47
CA THR A 49 23.05 2.94 6.88
C THR A 49 22.30 3.01 5.55
N LEU A 50 22.58 2.12 4.59
CA LEU A 50 21.94 2.16 3.26
C LEU A 50 20.57 1.49 3.26
N GLU A 51 20.46 0.28 3.85
CA GLU A 51 19.19 -0.45 3.97
C GLU A 51 18.14 0.35 4.77
N GLY A 52 18.54 1.02 5.84
CA GLY A 52 17.63 1.85 6.63
C GLY A 52 17.04 3.03 5.84
N LYS A 53 17.77 3.56 4.86
CA LYS A 53 17.32 4.67 4.00
C LYS A 53 16.30 4.18 2.97
N ILE A 54 16.57 3.04 2.32
CA ILE A 54 15.67 2.36 1.38
C ILE A 54 14.37 1.95 2.09
N HIS A 55 14.48 1.40 3.29
CA HIS A 55 13.32 0.98 4.08
C HIS A 55 12.41 2.16 4.44
N ARG A 56 12.98 3.34 4.73
CA ARG A 56 12.24 4.57 5.00
C ARG A 56 11.56 5.12 3.74
N LEU A 57 12.24 5.06 2.59
CA LEU A 57 11.66 5.41 1.28
C LEU A 57 10.46 4.51 0.94
N ASN A 58 10.56 3.19 1.11
CA ASN A 58 9.43 2.27 0.92
C ASN A 58 8.24 2.65 1.80
N GLY A 59 8.48 3.03 3.07
CA GLY A 59 7.43 3.51 3.97
C GLY A 59 6.70 4.73 3.43
N VAL A 60 7.43 5.73 2.92
CA VAL A 60 6.84 6.96 2.36
C VAL A 60 6.07 6.68 1.07
N ILE A 61 6.64 5.91 0.14
CA ILE A 61 5.97 5.54 -1.12
C ILE A 61 4.70 4.75 -0.83
N SER A 62 4.72 3.86 0.16
CA SER A 62 3.53 3.12 0.58
C SER A 62 2.43 4.05 1.10
N ILE A 63 2.74 5.12 1.83
CA ILE A 63 1.73 6.12 2.24
C ILE A 63 1.11 6.78 1.01
N VAL A 64 1.92 7.22 0.06
CA VAL A 64 1.44 7.91 -1.14
C VAL A 64 0.49 7.01 -1.92
N LEU A 65 0.87 5.75 -2.16
CA LEU A 65 0.02 4.77 -2.83
C LEU A 65 -1.26 4.48 -2.06
N TYR A 66 -1.17 4.39 -0.73
CA TYR A 66 -2.33 4.15 0.13
C TYR A 66 -3.32 5.33 0.07
N CYS A 67 -2.84 6.58 0.08
CA CYS A 67 -3.68 7.76 -0.10
C CYS A 67 -4.33 7.81 -1.49
N ILE A 68 -3.58 7.45 -2.55
CA ILE A 68 -4.13 7.39 -3.91
C ILE A 68 -5.25 6.34 -3.98
N LEU A 69 -5.04 5.15 -3.44
CA LEU A 69 -6.06 4.09 -3.41
C LEU A 69 -7.28 4.47 -2.57
N LEU A 70 -7.09 5.17 -1.45
CA LEU A 70 -8.19 5.70 -0.65
C LEU A 70 -9.05 6.68 -1.45
N ILE A 71 -8.41 7.64 -2.14
CA ILE A 71 -9.10 8.63 -2.98
C ILE A 71 -9.89 7.92 -4.08
N ILE A 72 -9.26 6.97 -4.79
CA ILE A 72 -9.91 6.17 -5.83
C ILE A 72 -11.10 5.39 -5.25
N SER A 73 -10.92 4.75 -4.09
CA SER A 73 -11.97 3.94 -3.46
C SER A 73 -13.17 4.77 -3.02
N VAL A 74 -12.95 5.97 -2.47
CA VAL A 74 -14.01 6.94 -2.13
C VAL A 74 -14.71 7.47 -3.38
N PHE A 75 -13.97 7.69 -4.47
CA PHE A 75 -14.56 8.17 -5.73
C PHE A 75 -15.43 7.10 -6.40
N GLN A 76 -15.04 5.83 -6.30
CA GLN A 76 -15.77 4.70 -6.90
C GLN A 76 -16.94 4.21 -6.04
N ASN A 77 -16.78 4.16 -4.71
CA ASN A 77 -17.75 3.56 -3.81
C ASN A 77 -18.46 4.58 -2.89
N GLY A 78 -18.20 5.88 -3.02
CA GLY A 78 -18.77 6.91 -2.14
C GLY A 78 -18.20 6.85 -0.71
N LEU A 79 -18.93 7.32 0.30
CA LEU A 79 -18.50 7.29 1.71
C LEU A 79 -18.79 5.96 2.44
N THR A 80 -19.37 4.97 1.75
CA THR A 80 -19.63 3.64 2.33
C THR A 80 -18.36 2.77 2.44
N VAL A 81 -17.22 3.27 1.96
CA VAL A 81 -15.90 2.67 2.18
C VAL A 81 -15.65 2.54 3.68
N ASN A 82 -15.06 1.42 4.11
CA ASN A 82 -14.75 1.20 5.52
C ASN A 82 -13.58 2.10 5.97
N LEU A 83 -13.90 3.37 6.28
CA LEU A 83 -12.94 4.41 6.67
C LEU A 83 -12.07 3.99 7.86
N LEU A 84 -12.61 3.20 8.79
CA LEU A 84 -11.87 2.67 9.94
C LEU A 84 -10.71 1.76 9.50
N GLY A 85 -10.93 0.90 8.50
CA GLY A 85 -9.87 0.07 7.92
C GLY A 85 -8.78 0.90 7.25
N TRP A 86 -9.18 1.96 6.53
CA TRP A 86 -8.25 2.89 5.90
C TRP A 86 -7.41 3.67 6.93
N PHE A 87 -8.04 4.24 7.96
CA PHE A 87 -7.34 4.92 9.05
C PHE A 87 -6.42 3.99 9.84
N PHE A 88 -6.84 2.75 10.08
CA PHE A 88 -6.02 1.76 10.77
C PHE A 88 -4.74 1.46 9.98
N GLY A 89 -4.84 1.20 8.66
CA GLY A 89 -3.65 0.97 7.85
C GLY A 89 -2.73 2.18 7.72
N LEU A 90 -3.27 3.41 7.61
CA LEU A 90 -2.48 4.64 7.70
C LEU A 90 -1.76 4.73 9.06
N GLY A 91 -2.45 4.39 10.15
CA GLY A 91 -1.89 4.33 11.49
C GLY A 91 -0.71 3.37 11.60
N VAL A 92 -0.83 2.17 11.04
CA VAL A 92 0.26 1.17 11.03
C VAL A 92 1.47 1.68 10.23
N ILE A 93 1.25 2.34 9.08
CA ILE A 93 2.34 2.91 8.28
C ILE A 93 3.03 4.07 9.03
N ALA A 94 2.25 4.97 9.63
CA ALA A 94 2.78 6.07 10.42
C ALA A 94 3.56 5.57 11.65
N LEU A 95 3.07 4.54 12.33
CA LEU A 95 3.75 3.90 13.46
C LEU A 95 5.10 3.30 13.03
N LYS A 96 5.14 2.67 11.84
CA LYS A 96 6.38 2.13 11.27
C LYS A 96 7.43 3.22 11.04
N ILE A 97 7.04 4.35 10.44
CA ILE A 97 7.96 5.48 10.17
C ILE A 97 8.47 6.12 11.47
N THR A 98 7.60 6.30 12.46
CA THR A 98 7.97 6.90 13.75
C THR A 98 8.91 6.00 14.56
N LEU A 99 8.71 4.68 14.51
CA LEU A 99 9.60 3.71 15.15
C LEU A 99 11.01 3.70 14.53
N ILE A 100 11.11 3.76 13.20
CA ILE A 100 12.42 3.87 12.50
C ILE A 100 13.18 5.12 12.96
N ARG A 101 12.49 6.23 13.21
CA ARG A 101 13.10 7.50 13.60
C ARG A 101 13.79 7.45 14.97
N LYS A 102 13.34 6.58 15.89
CA LYS A 102 13.89 6.45 17.25
C LYS A 102 15.18 5.61 17.36
N ARG A 103 15.70 5.02 16.28
CA ARG A 103 17.01 4.30 16.20
C ARG A 103 17.37 3.38 17.39
N ARG A 104 16.40 2.79 18.09
CA ARG A 104 16.67 1.88 19.22
C ARG A 104 16.84 0.44 18.70
N ARG A 105 17.84 -0.29 19.20
CA ARG A 105 18.09 -1.71 18.83
C ARG A 105 16.90 -2.65 19.08
N ARG A 106 16.05 -2.36 20.08
CA ARG A 106 14.81 -3.14 20.32
C ARG A 106 13.73 -2.89 19.26
N THR A 107 13.84 -1.83 18.48
CA THR A 107 12.83 -1.42 17.49
C THR A 107 12.81 -2.33 16.25
N PHE A 108 13.93 -2.99 15.91
CA PHE A 108 14.02 -3.84 14.72
C PHE A 108 13.08 -5.05 14.75
N LYS A 109 12.84 -5.66 15.93
CA LYS A 109 11.89 -6.77 16.08
C LYS A 109 10.45 -6.34 15.79
N TYR A 110 10.08 -5.11 16.16
CA TYR A 110 8.75 -4.54 15.95
C TYR A 110 8.54 -4.04 14.52
N VAL A 111 9.60 -3.59 13.84
CA VAL A 111 9.54 -3.17 12.41
C VAL A 111 9.11 -4.32 11.51
N ASN A 112 9.57 -5.54 11.80
CA ASN A 112 9.17 -6.72 11.04
C ASN A 112 7.69 -7.09 11.25
N TRP A 113 7.21 -7.08 12.49
CA TRP A 113 5.80 -7.29 12.83
C TRP A 113 4.89 -6.26 12.16
N LEU A 114 5.33 -4.99 12.10
CA LEU A 114 4.60 -3.93 11.42
C LEU A 114 4.58 -4.11 9.90
N GLY A 115 5.66 -4.63 9.30
CA GLY A 115 5.67 -5.02 7.89
C GLY A 115 4.65 -6.11 7.57
N GLY A 116 4.55 -7.14 8.43
CA GLY A 116 3.56 -8.20 8.29
C GLY A 116 2.12 -7.72 8.47
N MET A 117 1.86 -6.86 9.46
CA MET A 117 0.54 -6.22 9.62
C MET A 117 0.19 -5.36 8.41
N LEU A 118 1.15 -4.60 7.87
CA LEU A 118 0.94 -3.82 6.65
C LEU A 118 0.58 -4.70 5.47
N PHE A 119 1.23 -5.85 5.32
CA PHE A 119 0.94 -6.81 4.26
C PHE A 119 -0.50 -7.34 4.37
N ILE A 120 -0.90 -7.77 5.57
CA ILE A 120 -2.26 -8.28 5.81
C ILE A 120 -3.30 -7.19 5.53
N ILE A 121 -3.09 -5.96 6.02
CA ILE A 121 -3.99 -4.84 5.78
C ILE A 121 -4.07 -4.49 4.29
N TRP A 122 -2.94 -4.50 3.59
CA TRP A 122 -2.89 -4.22 2.15
C TRP A 122 -3.67 -5.27 1.36
N VAL A 123 -3.47 -6.56 1.65
CA VAL A 123 -4.22 -7.66 1.03
C VAL A 123 -5.71 -7.54 1.33
N TYR A 124 -6.09 -7.24 2.58
CA TYR A 124 -7.48 -7.03 2.96
C TYR A 124 -8.12 -5.88 2.19
N LEU A 125 -7.43 -4.74 2.06
CA LEU A 125 -7.96 -3.57 1.33
C LEU A 125 -8.13 -3.85 -0.15
N VAL A 126 -7.16 -4.56 -0.74
CA VAL A 126 -7.24 -4.99 -2.13
C VAL A 126 -8.45 -5.89 -2.34
N TRP A 127 -8.61 -6.90 -1.48
CA TRP A 127 -9.74 -7.82 -1.55
C TRP A 127 -11.10 -7.15 -1.32
N ALA A 128 -11.19 -6.20 -0.38
CA ALA A 128 -12.45 -5.58 0.02
C ALA A 128 -12.89 -4.39 -0.85
N HIS A 129 -11.97 -3.74 -1.58
CA HIS A 129 -12.25 -2.47 -2.25
C HIS A 129 -11.90 -2.42 -3.74
N LEU A 130 -11.25 -3.45 -4.30
CA LEU A 130 -11.09 -3.57 -5.74
C LEU A 130 -12.12 -4.56 -6.29
N PRO A 131 -12.79 -4.24 -7.40
CA PRO A 131 -13.59 -5.21 -8.12
C PRO A 131 -12.64 -6.31 -8.65
N VAL A 132 -12.85 -7.54 -8.19
CA VAL A 132 -12.18 -8.75 -8.70
C VAL A 132 -13.02 -9.34 -9.82
#